data_AF-A0A3L7T026-F1
#
_entry.id   AF-A0A3L7T026-F1
#
_cell.length_a   1.000
_cell.length_b   1.000
_cell.length_c   1.000
_cell.angle_alpha   90.00
_cell.angle_beta   90.00
_cell.angle_gamma   90.00
#
_symmetry.space_group_name_H-M   'P 1'
#
loop_
_entity.id
_entity.type
_entity.pdbx_description
1 polymer ?
#
loop_
_entity_poly.entity_id
_entity_poly.type
_entity_poly.pdbx_seq_one_letter_code
_entity_poly.pdbx_strand_id
1 'polypeptide(L)'
;MTAHLPSPPGGIALLDGTTFDAGFRPDALYYINTVNSRVFVDCVTLATAPTLASKVYRGSSALNSGSGVLTGGTNPNQLEVALDNSNTAGISATSVMTAPTATKGVELRIPFADLGLAADFSGALAISACIERTDGSLSNQWLPALQPRSSDLGVAANLNNTSGQQFTTLVVGVVGDVDADGIVGGGDLATLLAAWGHTSAEFGFLASDLNHDDRVDAIDLGILLGNWS
;
A
#
# COMPACT_ATOMS: atom_id res chain seq x y z
N MET A 1 -11.79 15.83 -3.42
CA MET A 1 -13.18 15.35 -3.43
C MET A 1 -13.24 14.20 -4.42
N THR A 2 -13.57 13.01 -3.93
CA THR A 2 -13.84 11.82 -4.75
C THR A 2 -15.14 12.00 -5.53
N ALA A 3 -15.27 11.36 -6.70
CA ALA A 3 -16.45 11.44 -7.55
C ALA A 3 -17.39 10.25 -7.33
N HIS A 4 -18.71 10.48 -7.38
CA HIS A 4 -19.78 9.50 -7.18
C HIS A 4 -19.73 8.31 -8.18
N LEU A 5 -19.89 7.09 -7.67
CA LEU A 5 -20.07 5.85 -8.46
C LEU A 5 -21.50 5.32 -8.34
N PRO A 6 -22.14 4.85 -9.43
CA PRO A 6 -23.36 4.06 -9.31
C PRO A 6 -23.09 2.74 -8.54
N SER A 7 -23.91 2.43 -7.54
CA SER A 7 -23.67 1.32 -6.59
C SER A 7 -24.14 -0.06 -7.09
N PRO A 8 -23.24 -1.05 -7.19
CA PRO A 8 -23.49 -2.44 -6.82
C PRO A 8 -22.80 -2.74 -5.47
N PRO A 9 -23.17 -3.82 -4.74
CA PRO A 9 -23.26 -3.80 -3.28
C PRO A 9 -21.98 -3.40 -2.54
N GLY A 10 -22.15 -2.45 -1.61
CA GLY A 10 -21.44 -2.29 -0.34
C GLY A 10 -19.99 -1.81 -0.39
N GLY A 11 -19.79 -0.49 -0.44
CA GLY A 11 -18.49 0.11 -0.11
C GLY A 11 -18.26 1.50 -0.68
N ILE A 12 -17.96 1.60 -1.97
CA ILE A 12 -17.29 2.79 -2.52
C ILE A 12 -18.14 4.08 -2.52
N ALA A 13 -19.48 3.99 -2.50
CA ALA A 13 -20.36 5.16 -2.38
C ALA A 13 -20.15 5.94 -1.06
N LEU A 14 -19.53 5.30 -0.07
CA LEU A 14 -19.35 5.83 1.27
C LEU A 14 -18.07 6.69 1.42
N LEU A 15 -17.16 6.63 0.43
CA LEU A 15 -16.00 7.53 0.34
C LEU A 15 -16.34 8.85 -0.36
N ASP A 16 -17.54 9.00 -0.90
CA ASP A 16 -17.98 10.22 -1.59
C ASP A 16 -17.86 11.45 -0.67
N GLY A 17 -17.40 12.57 -1.22
CA GLY A 17 -17.13 13.79 -0.44
C GLY A 17 -15.84 13.78 0.39
N THR A 18 -15.13 12.65 0.51
CA THR A 18 -13.84 12.63 1.22
C THR A 18 -12.84 13.57 0.54
N THR A 19 -12.18 14.38 1.35
CA THR A 19 -11.14 15.31 0.90
C THR A 19 -9.80 14.87 1.48
N PHE A 20 -8.93 14.38 0.61
CA PHE A 20 -7.55 14.02 0.96
C PHE A 20 -6.69 15.26 1.19
N ASP A 21 -5.53 15.03 1.81
CA ASP A 21 -4.52 16.07 2.05
C ASP A 21 -4.10 16.77 0.77
N ALA A 22 -3.73 18.05 0.92
CA ALA A 22 -3.03 18.76 -0.14
C ALA A 22 -1.79 17.98 -0.59
N GLY A 23 -1.65 17.79 -1.91
CA GLY A 23 -0.56 17.02 -2.50
C GLY A 23 -0.89 15.54 -2.75
N PHE A 24 -1.96 14.99 -2.16
CA PHE A 24 -2.42 13.64 -2.47
C PHE A 24 -3.63 13.66 -3.39
N ARG A 25 -3.44 13.14 -4.61
CA ARG A 25 -4.47 13.01 -5.64
C ARG A 25 -4.49 11.56 -6.08
N PRO A 26 -5.21 10.67 -5.38
CA PRO A 26 -5.21 9.26 -5.73
C PRO A 26 -5.90 9.04 -7.09
N ASP A 27 -5.22 8.36 -7.99
CA ASP A 27 -5.74 7.96 -9.31
C ASP A 27 -6.45 6.60 -9.27
N ALA A 28 -6.11 5.77 -8.28
CA ALA A 28 -6.63 4.42 -8.10
C ALA A 28 -6.98 4.15 -6.63
N LEU A 29 -8.04 3.37 -6.42
CA LEU A 29 -8.41 2.79 -5.13
C LEU A 29 -8.64 1.29 -5.30
N TYR A 30 -7.97 0.50 -4.46
CA TYR A 30 -8.24 -0.92 -4.32
C TYR A 30 -9.16 -1.12 -3.13
N TYR A 31 -10.43 -1.39 -3.40
CA TYR A 31 -11.43 -1.63 -2.37
C TYR A 31 -11.50 -3.11 -2.05
N ILE A 32 -11.19 -3.46 -0.80
CA ILE A 32 -11.08 -4.84 -0.34
C ILE A 32 -12.06 -5.04 0.81
N ASN A 33 -12.93 -6.05 0.69
CA ASN A 33 -13.83 -6.42 1.76
C ASN A 33 -13.89 -7.94 1.95
N THR A 34 -14.43 -8.36 3.09
CA THR A 34 -14.60 -9.78 3.41
C THR A 34 -16.06 -10.13 3.63
N VAL A 35 -16.55 -11.12 2.90
CA VAL A 35 -17.92 -11.65 3.07
C VAL A 35 -17.88 -13.17 2.86
N ASN A 36 -18.60 -13.92 3.69
CA ASN A 36 -18.75 -15.39 3.56
C ASN A 36 -17.40 -16.12 3.36
N SER A 37 -16.40 -15.79 4.19
CA SER A 37 -15.04 -16.38 4.15
C SER A 37 -14.28 -16.17 2.83
N ARG A 38 -14.61 -15.11 2.09
CA ARG A 38 -13.86 -14.68 0.90
C ARG A 38 -13.41 -13.24 1.07
N VAL A 39 -12.31 -12.92 0.40
CA VAL A 39 -11.80 -11.56 0.20
C VAL A 39 -12.20 -11.15 -1.20
N PHE A 40 -12.94 -10.05 -1.36
CA PHE A 40 -13.31 -9.51 -2.67
C PHE A 40 -12.53 -8.24 -2.93
N VAL A 41 -12.18 -8.03 -4.20
CA VAL A 41 -11.35 -6.92 -4.64
C VAL A 41 -12.02 -6.22 -5.81
N ASP A 42 -12.30 -4.94 -5.61
CA ASP A 42 -12.65 -3.99 -6.66
C ASP A 42 -11.48 -3.03 -6.88
N CYS A 43 -11.17 -2.72 -8.13
CA CYS A 43 -10.30 -1.61 -8.49
C CYS A 43 -11.17 -0.45 -8.98
N VAL A 44 -10.91 0.74 -8.47
CA VAL A 44 -11.63 1.96 -8.82
C VAL A 44 -10.64 2.95 -9.41
N THR A 45 -10.91 3.41 -10.63
CA THR A 45 -10.22 4.56 -11.19
C THR A 45 -10.88 5.82 -10.66
N LEU A 46 -10.15 6.61 -9.88
CA LEU A 46 -10.59 7.86 -9.28
C LEU A 46 -10.25 9.01 -10.23
N ALA A 47 -11.10 9.21 -11.24
CA ALA A 47 -10.89 10.29 -12.19
C ALA A 47 -11.06 11.67 -11.53
N THR A 48 -10.35 12.67 -12.04
CA THR A 48 -10.58 14.06 -11.64
C THR A 48 -11.93 14.53 -12.19
N ALA A 49 -12.75 15.16 -11.34
CA ALA A 49 -14.01 15.76 -11.75
C ALA A 49 -13.80 16.70 -12.97
N PRO A 50 -14.71 16.70 -13.97
CA PRO A 50 -16.07 16.15 -13.95
C PRO A 50 -16.18 14.68 -14.36
N THR A 51 -15.08 14.01 -14.69
CA THR A 51 -15.10 12.59 -15.08
C THR A 51 -15.52 11.75 -13.88
N LEU A 52 -16.54 10.91 -14.07
CA LEU A 52 -16.97 9.98 -13.02
C LEU A 52 -15.91 8.90 -12.83
N ALA A 53 -15.76 8.45 -11.60
CA ALA A 53 -14.95 7.28 -11.31
C ALA A 53 -15.51 6.05 -12.06
N SER A 54 -14.69 5.02 -12.23
CA SER A 54 -15.11 3.73 -12.80
C SER A 54 -14.63 2.58 -11.92
N LYS A 55 -15.37 1.47 -11.90
CA LYS A 55 -15.07 0.30 -11.07
C LYS A 55 -14.91 -0.95 -11.94
N VAL A 56 -13.91 -1.76 -11.63
CA VAL A 56 -13.70 -3.10 -12.18
C VAL A 56 -13.58 -4.09 -11.03
N TYR A 57 -14.47 -5.09 -11.01
CA TYR A 57 -14.32 -6.21 -10.09
C TYR A 57 -13.14 -7.08 -10.52
N ARG A 58 -12.08 -7.10 -9.70
CA ARG A 58 -10.84 -7.83 -10.00
C ARG A 58 -10.97 -9.30 -9.66
N GLY A 59 -11.80 -9.65 -8.68
CA GLY A 59 -12.10 -11.02 -8.33
C GLY A 59 -12.11 -11.23 -6.82
N SER A 60 -12.02 -12.49 -6.41
CA SER A 60 -11.96 -12.88 -5.00
C SER A 60 -11.02 -14.05 -4.75
N SER A 61 -10.47 -14.08 -3.55
CA SER A 61 -9.67 -15.16 -2.99
C SER A 61 -10.34 -15.71 -1.72
N ALA A 62 -9.89 -16.88 -1.25
CA ALA A 62 -10.37 -17.45 0.01
C ALA A 62 -9.66 -16.79 1.20
N LEU A 63 -10.43 -16.44 2.23
CA LEU A 63 -9.90 -15.88 3.48
C LEU A 63 -9.01 -16.93 4.19
N ASN A 64 -7.90 -16.50 4.77
CA ASN A 64 -6.93 -17.35 5.51
C ASN A 64 -6.35 -18.51 4.68
N SER A 65 -6.28 -18.37 3.35
CA SER A 65 -5.84 -19.46 2.47
C SER A 65 -4.33 -19.51 2.22
N GLY A 66 -3.61 -18.44 2.57
CA GLY A 66 -2.20 -18.27 2.19
C GLY A 66 -2.00 -18.00 0.68
N SER A 67 -3.07 -17.66 -0.05
CA SER A 67 -2.99 -17.32 -1.48
C SER A 67 -3.71 -16.00 -1.77
N GLY A 68 -3.06 -15.13 -2.55
CA GLY A 68 -3.64 -13.90 -3.05
C GLY A 68 -4.30 -14.01 -4.43
N VAL A 69 -4.29 -15.20 -5.05
CA VAL A 69 -4.77 -15.39 -6.42
C VAL A 69 -6.27 -15.15 -6.52
N LEU A 70 -6.64 -14.16 -7.33
CA LEU A 70 -8.03 -13.74 -7.52
C LEU A 70 -8.72 -14.55 -8.62
N THR A 71 -9.99 -14.88 -8.38
CA THR A 71 -10.85 -15.61 -9.33
C THR A 71 -12.22 -14.94 -9.50
N GLY A 72 -12.89 -15.18 -10.63
CA GLY A 72 -14.27 -14.75 -10.86
C GLY A 72 -14.46 -13.27 -11.27
N GLY A 73 -13.38 -12.51 -11.47
CA GLY A 73 -13.40 -11.13 -11.96
C GLY A 73 -12.47 -10.90 -13.15
N THR A 74 -12.28 -9.64 -13.54
CA THR A 74 -11.36 -9.24 -14.60
C THR A 74 -10.01 -8.88 -14.02
N ASN A 75 -9.02 -9.77 -14.18
CA ASN A 75 -7.68 -9.61 -13.59
C ASN A 75 -6.54 -9.88 -14.59
N PRO A 76 -6.38 -9.06 -15.64
CA PRO A 76 -5.45 -9.34 -16.74
C PRO A 76 -3.98 -9.35 -16.32
N ASN A 77 -3.64 -8.54 -15.31
CA ASN A 77 -2.26 -8.35 -14.87
C ASN A 77 -1.89 -9.21 -13.64
N GLN A 78 -2.77 -10.14 -13.25
CA GLN A 78 -2.57 -11.00 -12.08
C GLN A 78 -2.37 -10.20 -10.79
N LEU A 79 -3.20 -9.19 -10.51
CA LEU A 79 -3.28 -8.58 -9.17
C LEU A 79 -3.53 -9.68 -8.14
N GLU A 80 -2.82 -9.63 -7.02
CA GLU A 80 -3.05 -10.54 -5.91
C GLU A 80 -3.42 -9.78 -4.64
N VAL A 81 -4.40 -10.31 -3.90
CA VAL A 81 -4.79 -9.81 -2.59
C VAL A 81 -5.10 -10.99 -1.68
N ALA A 82 -4.35 -11.08 -0.58
CA ALA A 82 -4.54 -12.06 0.47
C ALA A 82 -4.93 -11.37 1.78
N LEU A 83 -5.73 -12.07 2.58
CA LEU A 83 -5.95 -11.70 3.97
C LEU A 83 -5.87 -12.96 4.82
N ASP A 84 -4.93 -12.95 5.76
CA ASP A 84 -4.88 -13.89 6.86
C ASP A 84 -5.29 -13.18 8.16
N ASN A 85 -6.55 -13.39 8.53
CA ASN A 85 -7.18 -12.87 9.74
C ASN A 85 -7.00 -13.82 10.95
N SER A 86 -6.03 -14.74 10.91
CA SER A 86 -5.69 -15.63 12.03
C SER A 86 -4.58 -15.08 12.94
N ASN A 87 -4.23 -13.79 12.80
CA ASN A 87 -3.23 -13.15 13.64
C ASN A 87 -3.67 -13.17 15.13
N THR A 88 -2.85 -13.79 15.98
CA THR A 88 -3.08 -13.85 17.45
C THR A 88 -2.17 -12.91 18.23
N ALA A 89 -1.15 -12.35 17.57
CA ALA A 89 -0.24 -11.32 18.08
C ALA A 89 -0.66 -9.94 17.53
N GLY A 90 0.12 -8.88 17.74
CA GLY A 90 -0.22 -7.55 17.22
C GLY A 90 -1.10 -6.71 18.15
N ILE A 91 -1.95 -5.88 17.54
CA ILE A 91 -2.86 -4.96 18.25
C ILE A 91 -4.01 -5.75 18.89
N SER A 92 -4.34 -5.43 20.14
CA SER A 92 -5.51 -5.97 20.84
C SER A 92 -6.62 -4.92 20.96
N ALA A 93 -7.79 -5.33 21.46
CA ALA A 93 -8.90 -4.42 21.75
C ALA A 93 -8.54 -3.30 22.76
N THR A 94 -7.42 -3.43 23.49
CA THR A 94 -7.03 -2.51 24.56
C THR A 94 -5.62 -1.94 24.42
N SER A 95 -4.82 -2.39 23.45
CA SER A 95 -3.42 -1.95 23.32
C SER A 95 -2.89 -2.06 21.89
N VAL A 96 -2.14 -1.04 21.47
CA VAL A 96 -1.37 -1.02 20.23
C VAL A 96 0.12 -1.34 20.43
N MET A 97 0.58 -1.52 21.68
CA MET A 97 2.02 -1.63 21.99
C MET A 97 2.70 -2.82 21.30
N THR A 98 1.95 -3.90 21.08
CA THR A 98 2.45 -5.12 20.44
C THR A 98 2.21 -5.14 18.94
N ALA A 99 1.81 -4.03 18.31
CA ALA A 99 1.60 -3.98 16.85
C ALA A 99 2.73 -4.61 16.02
N PRO A 100 4.03 -4.41 16.34
CA PRO A 100 5.12 -5.02 15.57
C PRO A 100 5.18 -6.55 15.63
N THR A 101 4.46 -7.19 16.55
CA THR A 101 4.44 -8.67 16.65
C THR A 101 3.39 -9.32 15.74
N ALA A 102 2.60 -8.53 15.03
CA ALA A 102 1.70 -9.05 14.00
C ALA A 102 2.52 -9.68 12.86
N THR A 103 2.21 -10.93 12.52
CA THR A 103 2.88 -11.68 11.44
C THR A 103 1.93 -12.07 10.31
N LYS A 104 0.66 -11.70 10.43
CA LYS A 104 -0.43 -12.03 9.52
C LYS A 104 -1.32 -10.82 9.36
N GLY A 105 -1.90 -10.63 8.18
CA GLY A 105 -2.76 -9.50 7.88
C GLY A 105 -3.17 -9.45 6.42
N VAL A 106 -3.31 -8.23 5.92
CA VAL A 106 -3.63 -7.94 4.51
C VAL A 106 -2.33 -7.81 3.72
N GLU A 107 -2.25 -8.47 2.57
CA GLU A 107 -1.13 -8.39 1.64
C GLU A 107 -1.66 -8.14 0.22
N LEU A 108 -1.03 -7.20 -0.50
CA LEU A 108 -1.38 -6.85 -1.88
C LEU A 108 -0.14 -6.89 -2.75
N ARG A 109 -0.25 -7.48 -3.94
CA ARG A 109 0.73 -7.34 -5.02
C ARG A 109 0.06 -6.64 -6.19
N ILE A 110 0.35 -5.35 -6.35
CA ILE A 110 -0.20 -4.50 -7.40
C ILE A 110 0.80 -4.40 -8.58
N PRO A 111 0.48 -4.96 -9.76
CA PRO A 111 1.30 -4.78 -10.96
C PRO A 111 1.30 -3.32 -11.42
N PHE A 112 2.44 -2.80 -11.90
CA PHE A 112 2.52 -1.46 -12.49
C PHE A 112 1.53 -1.24 -13.63
N ALA A 113 1.27 -2.27 -14.44
CA ALA A 113 0.28 -2.22 -15.50
C ALA A 113 -1.15 -1.93 -15.00
N ASP A 114 -1.49 -2.30 -13.76
CA ASP A 114 -2.79 -1.94 -13.16
C ASP A 114 -2.86 -0.49 -12.70
N LEU A 115 -1.71 0.15 -12.50
CA LEU A 115 -1.59 1.59 -12.21
C LEU A 115 -1.42 2.42 -13.50
N GLY A 116 -1.41 1.78 -14.67
CA GLY A 116 -1.13 2.44 -15.95
C GLY A 116 0.35 2.81 -16.14
N LEU A 117 1.24 2.22 -15.34
CA LEU A 117 2.67 2.47 -15.36
C LEU A 117 3.40 1.42 -16.21
N ALA A 118 4.51 1.84 -16.80
CA ALA A 118 5.38 0.94 -17.55
C ALA A 118 6.07 -0.08 -16.63
N ALA A 119 6.51 -1.21 -17.19
CA ALA A 119 7.17 -2.26 -16.41
C ALA A 119 8.50 -1.82 -15.80
N ASP A 120 9.15 -0.84 -16.44
CA ASP A 120 10.40 -0.19 -16.05
C ASP A 120 10.18 1.16 -15.35
N PHE A 121 8.98 1.39 -14.80
CA PHE A 121 8.68 2.63 -14.09
C PHE A 121 9.72 2.91 -12.99
N SER A 122 10.31 4.10 -13.09
CA SER A 122 11.13 4.71 -12.05
C SER A 122 10.49 6.04 -11.65
N GLY A 123 10.26 6.22 -10.35
CA GLY A 123 9.64 7.42 -9.81
C GLY A 123 8.92 7.19 -8.49
N ALA A 124 8.07 8.14 -8.13
CA ALA A 124 7.41 8.17 -6.83
C ALA A 124 5.92 7.81 -6.94
N LEU A 125 5.45 6.94 -6.04
CA LEU A 125 4.04 6.61 -5.83
C LEU A 125 3.59 7.15 -4.48
N ALA A 126 2.51 7.93 -4.47
CA ALA A 126 1.86 8.32 -3.22
C ALA A 126 0.84 7.25 -2.82
N ILE A 127 0.92 6.76 -1.59
CA ILE A 127 0.09 5.67 -1.08
C ILE A 127 -0.54 6.06 0.25
N SER A 128 -1.80 5.68 0.42
CA SER A 128 -2.55 5.76 1.67
C SER A 128 -3.39 4.48 1.81
N ALA A 129 -3.51 3.98 3.03
CA ALA A 129 -4.43 2.88 3.34
C ALA A 129 -5.22 3.21 4.61
N CYS A 130 -6.48 2.80 4.66
CA CYS A 130 -7.33 3.03 5.81
C CYS A 130 -8.39 1.93 5.91
N ILE A 131 -8.93 1.74 7.10
CA ILE A 131 -10.08 0.86 7.30
C ILE A 131 -11.35 1.71 7.29
N GLU A 132 -12.25 1.34 6.39
CA GLU A 132 -13.63 1.82 6.35
C GLU A 132 -14.53 0.84 7.13
N ARG A 133 -15.49 1.38 7.89
CA ARG A 133 -16.53 0.58 8.53
C ARG A 133 -17.72 0.34 7.60
N THR A 134 -18.58 -0.59 8.00
CA THR A 134 -19.82 -0.91 7.27
C THR A 134 -20.80 0.25 7.15
N ASP A 135 -20.67 1.29 7.99
CA ASP A 135 -21.47 2.52 7.93
C ASP A 135 -20.83 3.62 7.07
N GLY A 136 -19.66 3.36 6.47
CA GLY A 136 -18.92 4.31 5.66
C GLY A 136 -17.97 5.20 6.43
N SER A 137 -17.90 5.07 7.75
CA SER A 137 -16.96 5.84 8.54
C SER A 137 -15.53 5.37 8.30
N LEU A 138 -14.64 6.31 7.98
CA LEU A 138 -13.21 6.09 7.97
C LEU A 138 -12.72 6.01 9.41
N SER A 139 -12.07 4.90 9.75
CA SER A 139 -11.58 4.65 11.09
C SER A 139 -10.28 5.38 11.39
N ASN A 140 -9.85 5.32 12.65
CA ASN A 140 -8.54 5.79 13.05
C ASN A 140 -7.37 4.83 12.73
N GLN A 141 -7.66 3.70 12.07
CA GLN A 141 -6.63 2.82 11.53
C GLN A 141 -6.27 3.27 10.12
N TRP A 142 -5.17 4.01 10.04
CA TRP A 142 -4.67 4.65 8.83
C TRP A 142 -3.18 4.37 8.66
N LEU A 143 -2.72 4.31 7.41
CA LEU A 143 -1.33 4.25 7.02
C LEU A 143 -1.05 5.39 6.03
N PRO A 144 -0.18 6.36 6.37
CA PRO A 144 0.54 6.53 7.64
C PRO A 144 -0.35 6.75 8.87
N ALA A 145 0.15 6.42 10.05
CA ALA A 145 -0.63 6.52 11.28
C ALA A 145 -1.12 7.96 11.55
N LEU A 146 -2.36 8.07 12.02
CA LEU A 146 -2.88 9.34 12.55
C LEU A 146 -2.16 9.72 13.85
N GLN A 147 -2.38 10.96 14.30
CA GLN A 147 -1.91 11.40 15.61
C GLN A 147 -2.39 10.42 16.72
N PRO A 148 -1.55 10.10 17.71
CA PRO A 148 -1.94 9.22 18.80
C PRO A 148 -3.26 9.65 19.45
N ARG A 149 -4.14 8.67 19.71
CA ARG A 149 -5.48 8.86 20.32
C ARG A 149 -6.48 9.61 19.44
N SER A 150 -6.26 9.67 18.13
CA SER A 150 -7.29 10.14 17.20
C SER A 150 -8.56 9.28 17.30
N SER A 151 -9.72 9.94 17.28
CA SER A 151 -10.99 9.26 17.04
C SER A 151 -11.10 8.81 15.59
N ASP A 152 -12.12 8.03 15.28
CA ASP A 152 -12.52 7.80 13.90
C ASP A 152 -12.79 9.13 13.19
N LEU A 153 -12.46 9.17 11.90
CA LEU A 153 -12.58 10.36 11.06
C LEU A 153 -14.02 10.57 10.55
N GLY A 154 -14.85 9.52 10.60
CA GLY A 154 -16.25 9.58 10.20
C GLY A 154 -16.45 9.46 8.69
N VAL A 155 -17.66 9.80 8.24
CA VAL A 155 -18.06 9.75 6.82
C VAL A 155 -17.62 11.05 6.12
N ALA A 156 -17.14 10.94 4.88
CA ALA A 156 -16.74 12.08 4.05
C ALA A 156 -15.73 13.03 4.75
N ALA A 157 -14.74 12.45 5.42
CA ALA A 157 -13.76 13.21 6.19
C ALA A 157 -12.98 14.22 5.31
N ASN A 158 -12.60 15.36 5.90
CA ASN A 158 -11.65 16.29 5.29
C ASN A 158 -10.32 16.18 6.03
N LEU A 159 -9.35 15.50 5.42
CA LEU A 159 -8.04 15.21 6.00
C LEU A 159 -7.20 16.48 6.19
N ASN A 160 -7.52 17.59 5.52
CA ASN A 160 -6.89 18.89 5.82
C ASN A 160 -7.17 19.38 7.25
N ASN A 161 -8.17 18.80 7.95
CA ASN A 161 -8.46 19.06 9.35
C ASN A 161 -7.75 18.07 10.30
N THR A 162 -7.03 17.10 9.76
CA THR A 162 -6.29 16.08 10.51
C THR A 162 -4.83 16.50 10.58
N SER A 163 -4.23 16.37 11.77
CA SER A 163 -2.82 16.72 11.96
C SER A 163 -1.92 15.63 11.38
N GLY A 164 -0.88 16.04 10.65
CA GLY A 164 0.08 15.14 10.00
C GLY A 164 -0.23 14.96 8.51
N GLN A 165 0.48 14.02 7.88
CA GLN A 165 0.25 13.63 6.49
C GLN A 165 -0.34 12.21 6.47
N GLN A 166 -1.46 12.04 5.80
CA GLN A 166 -2.23 10.80 5.67
C GLN A 166 -1.92 10.05 4.38
N PHE A 167 -0.76 10.31 3.79
CA PHE A 167 -0.18 9.51 2.71
C PHE A 167 1.35 9.48 2.87
N THR A 168 2.00 8.48 2.30
CA THR A 168 3.45 8.43 2.19
C THR A 168 3.85 8.34 0.73
N THR A 169 5.09 8.74 0.42
CA THR A 169 5.68 8.55 -0.89
C THR A 169 6.59 7.34 -0.87
N LEU A 170 6.31 6.37 -1.73
CA LEU A 170 7.17 5.24 -2.04
C LEU A 170 7.92 5.56 -3.32
N VAL A 171 9.26 5.56 -3.29
CA VAL A 171 10.07 5.62 -4.51
C VAL A 171 10.25 4.20 -5.03
N VAL A 172 10.06 4.03 -6.32
CA VAL A 172 10.00 2.76 -7.03
C VAL A 172 10.85 2.88 -8.28
N GLY A 173 11.88 2.02 -8.43
CA GLY A 173 12.89 2.09 -9.51
C GLY A 173 13.84 3.27 -9.32
N VAL A 174 15.16 3.15 -9.28
CA VAL A 174 16.09 2.28 -10.02
C VAL A 174 16.67 1.19 -9.12
N VAL A 175 16.95 -0.01 -9.65
CA VAL A 175 17.66 -1.03 -8.86
C VAL A 175 19.04 -0.47 -8.49
N GLY A 176 19.30 -0.30 -7.19
CA GLY A 176 20.53 0.31 -6.69
C GLY A 176 20.41 1.78 -6.28
N ASP A 177 19.29 2.46 -6.56
CA ASP A 177 18.96 3.80 -6.04
C ASP A 177 18.36 3.62 -4.64
N VAL A 178 19.22 3.45 -3.65
CA VAL A 178 18.87 3.11 -2.26
C VAL A 178 18.65 4.36 -1.41
N ASP A 179 19.12 5.53 -1.85
CA ASP A 179 18.82 6.81 -1.20
C ASP A 179 17.64 7.58 -1.83
N ALA A 180 17.11 7.03 -2.94
CA ALA A 180 15.91 7.48 -3.62
C ALA A 180 16.03 8.87 -4.25
N ASP A 181 17.23 9.26 -4.68
CA ASP A 181 17.49 10.54 -5.35
C ASP A 181 17.23 10.50 -6.87
N GLY A 182 16.93 9.32 -7.41
CA GLY A 182 16.57 9.09 -8.81
C GLY A 182 17.77 8.73 -9.71
N ILE A 183 18.97 8.62 -9.17
CA ILE A 183 20.16 8.10 -9.85
C ILE A 183 20.79 6.98 -9.03
N VAL A 184 21.74 6.24 -9.61
CA VAL A 184 22.52 5.23 -8.88
C VAL A 184 23.97 5.69 -8.85
N GLY A 185 24.41 6.20 -7.72
CA GLY A 185 25.68 6.89 -7.62
C GLY A 185 26.40 6.76 -6.28
N GLY A 186 27.19 7.78 -5.96
CA GLY A 186 28.02 7.79 -4.76
C GLY A 186 27.22 7.85 -3.45
N GLY A 187 26.03 8.45 -3.48
CA GLY A 187 25.10 8.48 -2.34
C GLY A 187 24.59 7.09 -1.99
N ASP A 188 24.11 6.37 -3.00
CA ASP A 188 23.69 4.98 -2.88
C ASP A 188 24.80 4.06 -2.38
N LEU A 189 26.00 4.19 -2.97
CA LEU A 189 27.15 3.41 -2.55
C LEU A 189 27.49 3.65 -1.08
N ALA A 190 27.46 4.90 -0.63
CA ALA A 190 27.71 5.23 0.77
C ALA A 190 26.64 4.62 1.70
N THR A 191 25.37 4.69 1.30
CA THR A 191 24.25 4.10 2.03
C THR A 191 24.37 2.58 2.13
N LEU A 192 24.68 1.90 1.01
CA LEU A 192 24.90 0.46 0.99
C LEU A 192 26.07 0.03 1.87
N LEU A 193 27.22 0.73 1.78
CA LEU A 193 28.39 0.43 2.59
C LEU A 193 28.17 0.70 4.09
N ALA A 194 27.31 1.66 4.43
CA ALA A 194 26.92 1.90 5.82
C ALA A 194 26.05 0.77 6.39
N ALA A 195 25.32 0.04 5.53
CA ALA A 195 24.52 -1.12 5.90
C ALA A 195 25.27 -2.46 5.75
N TRP A 196 26.57 -2.44 5.44
CA TRP A 196 27.32 -3.65 5.10
C TRP A 196 27.27 -4.72 6.20
N GLY A 197 26.83 -5.92 5.83
CA GLY A 197 26.71 -7.07 6.73
C GLY A 197 25.46 -7.07 7.62
N HIS A 198 24.61 -6.04 7.53
CA HIS A 198 23.30 -6.02 8.19
C HIS A 198 22.37 -7.10 7.62
N THR A 199 21.41 -7.53 8.44
CA THR A 199 20.39 -8.52 8.04
C THR A 199 18.99 -8.02 8.33
N SER A 200 18.03 -8.46 7.51
CA SER A 200 16.63 -8.04 7.64
C SER A 200 16.01 -8.47 8.98
N ALA A 201 16.52 -9.53 9.59
CA ALA A 201 16.12 -9.98 10.92
C ALA A 201 16.49 -8.99 12.05
N GLU A 202 17.59 -8.25 11.90
CA GLU A 202 18.09 -7.32 12.92
C GLU A 202 17.57 -5.89 12.72
N PHE A 203 17.41 -5.47 11.45
CA PHE A 203 17.12 -4.08 11.11
C PHE A 203 15.78 -3.86 10.39
N GLY A 204 15.00 -4.92 10.14
CA GLY A 204 13.79 -4.85 9.33
C GLY A 204 14.11 -4.76 7.84
N PHE A 205 13.24 -4.16 7.04
CA PHE A 205 13.50 -4.00 5.60
C PHE A 205 14.78 -3.18 5.35
N LEU A 206 15.72 -3.75 4.60
CA LEU A 206 16.99 -3.12 4.22
C LEU A 206 16.93 -2.72 2.75
N ALA A 207 16.85 -1.41 2.47
CA ALA A 207 16.88 -0.91 1.08
C ALA A 207 18.16 -1.31 0.33
N SER A 208 19.24 -1.60 1.05
CA SER A 208 20.53 -2.01 0.49
C SER A 208 20.69 -3.52 0.29
N ASP A 209 19.74 -4.34 0.74
CA ASP A 209 19.64 -5.76 0.37
C ASP A 209 18.90 -5.78 -0.98
N LEU A 210 19.66 -5.71 -2.08
CA LEU A 210 19.16 -5.53 -3.44
C LEU A 210 18.79 -6.86 -4.11
N ASN A 211 19.36 -7.97 -3.65
CA ASN A 211 19.02 -9.31 -4.14
C ASN A 211 17.94 -10.01 -3.29
N HIS A 212 17.54 -9.41 -2.16
CA HIS A 212 16.57 -9.92 -1.19
C HIS A 212 16.97 -11.28 -0.60
N ASP A 213 18.25 -11.47 -0.26
CA ASP A 213 18.76 -12.69 0.38
C ASP A 213 18.90 -12.58 1.91
N ASP A 214 18.33 -11.52 2.50
CA ASP A 214 18.36 -11.16 3.91
C ASP A 214 19.72 -10.65 4.43
N ARG A 215 20.67 -10.32 3.54
CA ARG A 215 21.99 -9.81 3.93
C ARG A 215 22.54 -8.79 2.94
N VAL A 216 23.00 -7.64 3.45
CA VAL A 216 23.74 -6.66 2.62
C VAL A 216 25.19 -7.11 2.46
N ASP A 217 25.59 -7.50 1.26
CA ASP A 217 26.94 -7.96 0.97
C ASP A 217 27.49 -7.60 -0.42
N ALA A 218 28.51 -8.33 -0.86
CA ALA A 218 29.19 -8.08 -2.13
C ALA A 218 28.30 -8.32 -3.36
N ILE A 219 27.24 -9.13 -3.24
CA ILE A 219 26.29 -9.34 -4.33
C ILE A 219 25.46 -8.06 -4.53
N ASP A 220 24.98 -7.44 -3.45
CA ASP A 220 24.25 -6.16 -3.53
C ASP A 220 25.13 -5.05 -4.08
N LEU A 221 26.38 -4.97 -3.63
CA LEU A 221 27.34 -4.03 -4.22
C LEU A 221 27.52 -4.26 -5.72
N GLY A 222 27.58 -5.52 -6.16
CA GLY A 222 27.64 -5.87 -7.58
C GLY A 222 26.41 -5.39 -8.35
N ILE A 223 25.21 -5.50 -7.76
CA ILE A 223 23.96 -5.00 -8.33
C ILE A 223 23.98 -3.48 -8.42
N LEU A 224 24.33 -2.77 -7.34
CA LEU A 224 24.41 -1.31 -7.31
C LEU A 224 25.38 -0.79 -8.37
N LEU A 225 26.62 -1.29 -8.38
CA LEU A 225 27.64 -0.87 -9.36
C LEU A 225 27.24 -1.24 -10.80
N GLY A 226 26.46 -2.29 -10.98
CA GLY A 226 25.91 -2.68 -12.29
C GLY A 226 24.85 -1.73 -12.84
N ASN A 227 24.23 -0.92 -11.99
CA ASN A 227 23.19 0.04 -12.35
C ASN A 227 23.66 1.51 -12.29
N TRP A 228 24.95 1.75 -12.09
CA TRP A 228 25.53 3.09 -11.95
C TRP A 228 25.13 4.03 -13.10
N SER A 229 24.64 5.22 -12.77
CA SER A 229 24.15 6.23 -13.73
C SER A 229 24.67 7.64 -13.48
#